data_AF-A0A2R4X2E4-F1
#
_entry.id   AF-A0A2R4X2E4-F1
#
_cell.length_a   1.000
_cell.length_b   1.000
_cell.length_c   1.000
_cell.angle_alpha   90.00
_cell.angle_beta   90.00
_cell.angle_gamma   90.00
#
_symmetry.space_group_name_H-M   'P 1'
#
loop_
_entity.id
_entity.type
_entity.pdbx_description
1 polymer ?
#
loop_
_entity_poly.entity_id
_entity_poly.type
_entity_poly.pdbx_seq_one_letter_code
_entity_poly.pdbx_strand_id
1 'polypeptide(L)'
;MPELTADVPQDLLTEVAAVSNLLEEDRERTVERALREGLTRLRVQTAVHRYQNDEISIAAAADIADCSVADWLEIANERNLTTHLDVADLADDAARATQR
;
A
#
# COMPACT_ATOMS: atom_id res chain seq x y z
N MET A 1 -7.89 12.07 -21.57
CA MET A 1 -7.35 11.22 -20.49
C MET A 1 -5.88 11.58 -20.36
N PRO A 2 -5.30 11.68 -19.15
CA PRO A 2 -3.85 11.80 -19.04
C PRO A 2 -3.18 10.57 -19.67
N GLU A 3 -2.09 10.78 -20.40
CA GLU A 3 -1.30 9.72 -21.00
C GLU A 3 -0.04 9.47 -20.17
N LEU A 4 0.29 8.20 -19.95
CA LEU A 4 1.52 7.76 -19.29
C LEU A 4 2.37 7.00 -20.32
N THR A 5 3.62 7.45 -20.51
CA THR A 5 4.62 6.72 -21.29
C THR A 5 5.77 6.34 -20.39
N ALA A 6 6.16 5.06 -20.42
CA ALA A 6 7.28 4.53 -19.65
C ALA A 6 8.10 3.59 -20.54
N ASP A 7 9.42 3.64 -20.38
CA ASP A 7 10.31 2.63 -20.94
C ASP A 7 10.30 1.40 -20.03
N VAL A 8 10.04 0.23 -20.60
CA VAL A 8 9.83 -1.01 -19.86
C VAL A 8 10.57 -2.16 -20.55
N PRO A 9 11.07 -3.12 -19.78
CA PRO A 9 11.77 -4.26 -20.35
C PRO A 9 10.78 -5.17 -21.12
N GLN A 10 11.30 -5.87 -22.14
CA GLN A 10 10.49 -6.64 -23.08
C GLN A 10 9.76 -7.82 -22.43
N ASP A 11 10.32 -8.37 -21.35
CA ASP A 11 9.71 -9.41 -20.53
C ASP A 11 8.43 -8.89 -19.84
N LEU A 12 8.45 -7.67 -19.29
CA LEU A 12 7.25 -7.07 -18.68
C LEU A 12 6.12 -6.88 -19.70
N LEU A 13 6.45 -6.44 -20.92
CA LEU A 13 5.45 -6.35 -22.00
C LEU A 13 4.84 -7.70 -22.35
N THR A 14 5.66 -8.76 -22.30
CA THR A 14 5.22 -10.14 -22.55
C THR A 14 4.28 -10.61 -21.44
N GLU A 15 4.61 -10.31 -20.20
CA GLU A 15 3.78 -10.64 -19.03
C GLU A 15 2.44 -9.90 -19.06
N VAL A 16 2.43 -8.60 -19.37
CA VAL A 16 1.20 -7.83 -19.54
C VAL A 16 0.30 -8.48 -20.60
N ALA A 17 0.85 -8.87 -21.76
CA ALA A 17 0.07 -9.53 -22.80
C ALA A 17 -0.51 -10.88 -22.35
N ALA A 18 0.26 -11.67 -21.60
CA ALA A 18 -0.21 -12.94 -21.04
C ALA A 18 -1.36 -12.72 -20.04
N VAL A 19 -1.25 -11.73 -19.15
CA VAL A 19 -2.30 -11.38 -18.18
C VAL A 19 -3.53 -10.80 -18.86
N SER A 20 -3.38 -9.95 -19.87
CA SER A 20 -4.50 -9.42 -20.66
C SER A 20 -5.33 -10.54 -21.30
N ASN A 21 -4.65 -11.54 -21.88
CA ASN A 21 -5.33 -12.71 -22.44
C ASN A 21 -6.02 -13.54 -21.35
N LEU A 22 -5.39 -13.71 -20.19
CA LEU A 22 -5.97 -14.46 -19.06
C LEU A 22 -7.23 -13.78 -18.50
N LEU A 23 -7.24 -12.46 -18.42
CA LEU A 23 -8.36 -11.67 -17.89
C LEU A 23 -9.43 -11.35 -18.95
N GLU A 24 -9.18 -11.69 -20.22
CA GLU A 24 -10.02 -11.29 -21.37
C GLU A 24 -10.21 -9.76 -21.45
N GLU A 25 -9.15 -9.00 -21.10
CA GLU A 25 -9.15 -7.54 -21.10
C GLU A 25 -8.17 -6.98 -22.14
N ASP A 26 -8.41 -5.74 -22.57
CA ASP A 26 -7.40 -5.03 -23.34
C ASP A 26 -6.18 -4.67 -22.48
N ARG A 27 -5.08 -4.43 -23.19
CA ARG A 27 -3.78 -4.16 -22.58
C ARG A 27 -3.81 -2.93 -21.67
N GLU A 28 -4.53 -1.90 -22.06
CA GLU A 28 -4.59 -0.64 -21.32
C GLU A 28 -5.30 -0.83 -19.98
N ARG A 29 -6.47 -1.49 -19.97
CA ARG A 29 -7.18 -1.84 -18.73
C ARG A 29 -6.38 -2.78 -17.84
N THR A 30 -5.67 -3.74 -18.43
CA THR A 30 -4.79 -4.65 -17.67
C THR A 30 -3.67 -3.88 -16.98
N VAL A 31 -3.01 -2.97 -17.71
CA VAL A 31 -1.93 -2.13 -17.17
C VAL A 31 -2.47 -1.19 -16.10
N GLU A 32 -3.60 -0.52 -16.33
CA GLU A 32 -4.22 0.36 -15.34
C GLU A 32 -4.53 -0.38 -14.03
N ARG A 33 -5.14 -1.57 -14.14
CA ARG A 33 -5.43 -2.43 -12.98
C ARG A 33 -4.16 -2.82 -12.24
N ALA A 34 -3.17 -3.34 -12.97
CA ALA A 34 -1.89 -3.76 -12.38
C ALA A 34 -1.17 -2.60 -11.68
N LEU A 35 -1.18 -1.40 -12.28
CA LEU A 35 -0.62 -0.20 -11.65
C LEU A 35 -1.37 0.19 -10.38
N ARG A 36 -2.71 0.17 -10.40
CA ARG A 36 -3.53 0.49 -9.23
C ARG A 36 -3.24 -0.46 -8.06
N GLU A 37 -3.26 -1.76 -8.32
CA GLU A 37 -2.97 -2.79 -7.32
C GLU A 37 -1.52 -2.70 -6.83
N GLY A 38 -0.57 -2.48 -7.76
CA GLY A 38 0.84 -2.32 -7.46
C GLY A 38 1.13 -1.11 -6.57
N LEU A 39 0.53 0.04 -6.87
CA LEU A 39 0.69 1.26 -6.08
C LEU A 39 0.15 1.08 -4.65
N THR A 40 -1.03 0.48 -4.49
CA THR A 40 -1.56 0.15 -3.16
C THR A 40 -0.60 -0.77 -2.39
N ARG A 41 -0.09 -1.81 -3.04
CA ARG A 41 0.87 -2.74 -2.42
C ARG A 41 2.16 -2.05 -2.01
N LEU A 42 2.72 -1.19 -2.86
CA LEU A 42 3.95 -0.43 -2.58
C LEU A 42 3.78 0.50 -1.38
N ARG A 43 2.63 1.17 -1.25
CA ARG A 43 2.30 2.02 -0.10
C ARG A 43 2.28 1.23 1.20
N VAL A 44 1.56 0.11 1.22
CA VAL A 44 1.48 -0.78 2.40
C VAL A 44 2.85 -1.37 2.75
N GLN A 45 3.64 -1.81 1.78
CA GLN A 45 4.98 -2.34 2.03
C GLN A 45 5.91 -1.28 2.61
N THR A 46 5.86 -0.05 2.09
CA THR A 46 6.66 1.07 2.60
C THR A 46 6.26 1.42 4.04
N ALA A 47 4.96 1.51 4.32
CA ALA A 47 4.45 1.77 5.66
C ALA A 47 4.92 0.68 6.64
N VAL A 48 4.82 -0.59 6.25
CA VAL A 48 5.26 -1.70 7.11
C VAL A 48 6.75 -1.65 7.39
N HIS A 49 7.55 -1.44 6.35
CA HIS A 49 9.00 -1.37 6.51
C HIS A 49 9.40 -0.24 7.47
N ARG A 50 8.84 0.96 7.31
CA ARG A 50 9.17 2.09 8.18
C ARG A 50 8.66 1.91 9.60
N TYR A 51 7.45 1.39 9.76
CA TYR A 51 6.87 1.11 11.08
C TYR A 51 7.67 0.04 11.84
N GLN A 52 8.09 -1.04 11.16
CA GLN A 52 8.93 -2.09 11.72
C GLN A 52 10.29 -1.61 12.23
N ASN A 53 10.82 -0.54 11.65
CA ASN A 53 12.10 0.06 12.05
C ASN A 53 11.92 1.22 13.04
N ASP A 54 10.72 1.35 13.64
CA ASP A 54 10.35 2.40 14.59
C ASP A 54 10.58 3.83 14.04
N GLU A 55 10.51 4.01 12.71
CA GLU A 55 10.76 5.29 12.04
C GLU A 55 9.51 6.20 12.02
N ILE A 56 8.33 5.62 12.19
CA ILE A 56 7.03 6.30 12.08
C ILE A 56 6.01 5.76 13.09
N SER A 57 5.09 6.63 13.53
CA SER A 57 3.90 6.28 14.34
C SER A 57 2.86 5.48 13.55
N ILE A 58 1.85 4.91 14.22
CA ILE A 58 0.73 4.22 13.59
C ILE A 58 -0.07 5.15 12.67
N ALA A 59 -0.38 6.38 13.10
CA ALA A 59 -1.11 7.33 12.27
C ALA A 59 -0.37 7.63 10.95
N ALA A 60 0.95 7.89 11.03
CA ALA A 60 1.79 8.10 9.85
C ALA A 60 1.87 6.87 8.94
N ALA A 61 1.86 5.65 9.51
CA ALA A 61 1.84 4.43 8.73
C ALA A 61 0.50 4.24 7.98
N ALA A 62 -0.63 4.53 8.63
CA ALA A 62 -1.95 4.54 8.01
C ALA A 62 -2.04 5.55 6.86
N ASP A 63 -1.52 6.77 7.05
CA ASP A 63 -1.46 7.80 6.00
C ASP A 63 -0.63 7.34 4.79
N ILE A 64 0.56 6.76 5.04
CA ILE A 64 1.40 6.21 3.95
C ILE A 64 0.66 5.09 3.22
N ALA A 65 -0.03 4.20 3.94
CA ALA A 65 -0.77 3.07 3.40
C ALA A 65 -2.09 3.45 2.71
N ASP A 66 -2.55 4.70 2.81
CA ASP A 66 -3.85 5.18 2.30
C ASP A 66 -5.07 4.57 2.99
N CYS A 67 -4.97 4.23 4.26
CA CYS A 67 -6.05 3.59 4.99
C CYS A 67 -6.37 4.30 6.30
N SER A 68 -7.45 3.89 6.97
CA SER A 68 -7.72 4.38 8.31
C SER A 68 -6.73 3.77 9.31
N VAL A 69 -6.59 4.39 10.49
CA VAL A 69 -5.83 3.82 11.61
C VAL A 69 -6.35 2.43 11.99
N ALA A 70 -7.67 2.21 11.92
CA ALA A 70 -8.27 0.90 12.20
C ALA A 70 -7.82 -0.16 11.18
N ASP A 71 -7.88 0.16 9.89
CA ASP A 71 -7.41 -0.74 8.82
C ASP A 71 -5.91 -1.04 8.97
N TRP A 72 -5.12 -0.02 9.35
CA TRP A 72 -3.70 -0.20 9.61
C TRP A 72 -3.44 -1.17 10.76
N LEU A 73 -4.19 -1.07 11.86
CA LEU A 73 -4.05 -1.97 13.01
C LEU A 73 -4.37 -3.42 12.63
N GLU A 74 -5.33 -3.65 11.73
CA GLU A 74 -5.60 -4.96 11.17
C GLU A 74 -4.41 -5.47 10.34
N ILE A 75 -3.88 -4.66 9.43
CA ILE A 75 -2.67 -4.98 8.64
C ILE A 75 -1.48 -5.29 9.57
N ALA A 76 -1.26 -4.50 10.61
CA ALA A 76 -0.19 -4.69 11.57
C ALA A 76 -0.36 -6.02 12.32
N ASN A 77 -1.59 -6.38 12.70
CA ASN A 77 -1.89 -7.66 13.32
C ASN A 77 -1.64 -8.85 12.39
N GLU A 78 -2.12 -8.80 11.15
CA GLU A 78 -1.89 -9.84 10.14
C GLU A 78 -0.39 -10.05 9.84
N ARG A 79 0.40 -8.98 9.95
CA ARG A 79 1.85 -8.98 9.70
C ARG A 79 2.68 -9.24 10.98
N ASN A 80 2.05 -9.53 12.12
CA ASN A 80 2.68 -9.74 13.43
C ASN A 80 3.55 -8.55 13.90
N LEU A 81 3.12 -7.33 13.60
CA LEU A 81 3.80 -6.09 14.00
C LEU A 81 3.29 -5.54 15.33
N THR A 82 2.34 -6.23 15.97
CA THR A 82 1.71 -5.80 17.21
C THR A 82 2.69 -5.75 18.39
N THR A 83 3.85 -6.38 18.29
CA THR A 83 4.93 -6.26 19.26
C THR A 83 5.64 -4.90 19.24
N HIS A 84 5.46 -4.12 18.17
CA HIS A 84 5.96 -2.75 18.03
C HIS A 84 4.95 -1.70 18.53
N LEU A 85 3.82 -2.14 19.10
CA LEU A 85 2.85 -1.23 19.70
C LEU A 85 3.36 -0.75 21.07
N ASP A 86 3.76 0.51 21.16
CA ASP A 86 3.89 1.20 22.45
C ASP A 86 2.53 1.77 22.88
N VAL A 87 2.17 1.57 24.15
CA VAL A 87 0.96 2.12 24.76
C VAL A 87 0.97 3.64 24.74
N ALA A 88 2.16 4.26 24.83
CA ALA A 88 2.31 5.70 24.71
C ALA A 88 1.93 6.20 23.30
N ASP A 89 2.37 5.50 22.26
CA ASP A 89 2.07 5.87 20.87
C ASP A 89 0.58 5.68 20.54
N LEU A 90 -0.04 4.61 21.06
CA LEU A 90 -1.47 4.38 20.93
C LEU A 90 -2.32 5.51 21.55
N ALA A 91 -1.88 6.06 22.69
CA ALA A 91 -2.58 7.17 23.35
C ALA A 91 -2.49 8.47 22.54
N ASP A 92 -1.31 8.76 21.98
CA ASP A 92 -1.08 9.92 21.12
C ASP A 92 -1.88 9.82 19.81
N ASP A 93 -1.92 8.64 19.20
CA ASP A 93 -2.69 8.40 17.97
C ASP A 93 -4.21 8.47 18.22
N ALA A 94 -4.70 7.96 19.34
CA ALA A 94 -6.10 8.11 19.75
C ALA A 94 -6.48 9.59 20.00
N ALA A 95 -5.58 10.36 20.63
CA ALA A 95 -5.78 11.79 20.86
C ALA A 95 -5.85 12.59 19.55
N ARG A 96 -5.08 12.20 18.52
CA ARG A 96 -5.12 12.81 17.18
C ARG A 96 -6.37 12.43 16.39
N ALA A 97 -6.85 11.19 16.49
CA ALA A 97 -8.05 10.72 15.79
C ALA A 97 -9.34 11.45 16.24
N THR A 98 -9.38 11.95 17.46
CA THR A 98 -10.56 12.60 18.06
C THR A 98 -10.66 14.11 17.75
N GLN A 99 -9.63 14.73 17.16
CA GLN A 99 -9.55 16.18 16.90
C GLN A 99 -10.03 16.61 15.51
N ARG A 100 -10.84 15.80 14.83
CA ARG A 100 -11.24 16.01 13.44
C ARG A 100 -12.67 16.54 13.30
#